data_AF-A0A7X6LU97-F1
#
_entry.id   AF-A0A7X6LU97-F1
#
_cell.length_a   1.000
_cell.length_b   1.000
_cell.length_c   1.000
_cell.angle_alpha   90.00
_cell.angle_beta   90.00
_cell.angle_gamma   90.00
#
_symmetry.space_group_name_H-M   'P 1'
#
loop_
_entity.id
_entity.type
_entity.pdbx_description
1 polymer ?
#
loop_
_entity_poly.entity_id
_entity_poly.type
_entity_poly.pdbx_seq_one_letter_code
_entity_poly.pdbx_strand_id
1 'polypeptide(L)'
;MHHIAGWWDGFELWVAGLPFVPQFVVVLIGAVPLSFLLAYLLDRGLRTVLRLLGRDRSVAADAVPEPEPVPPLEPALSGSSMHSSGSMHKEAV
;
A
#
# COMPACT_ATOMS: atom_id res chain seq x y z
N MET A 1 23.70 34.03 18.62
CA MET A 1 23.66 32.57 18.87
C MET A 1 23.35 32.18 20.33
N HIS A 2 23.39 33.09 21.32
CA HIS A 2 23.14 32.75 22.74
C HIS A 2 21.72 33.06 23.24
N HIS A 3 20.95 33.89 22.54
CA HIS A 3 19.61 34.28 22.99
C HIS A 3 18.63 33.12 23.11
N ILE A 4 18.72 32.15 22.19
CA ILE A 4 17.86 30.96 22.21
C ILE A 4 18.24 30.03 23.37
N ALA A 5 19.55 29.86 23.63
CA ALA A 5 20.05 29.06 24.73
C ALA A 5 19.71 29.69 26.10
N GLY A 6 19.79 31.01 26.23
CA GLY A 6 19.43 31.70 27.48
C GLY A 6 17.94 31.66 27.80
N TRP A 7 17.08 31.71 26.78
CA TRP A 7 15.64 31.54 26.98
C TRP A 7 15.29 30.09 27.40
N TRP A 8 15.95 29.11 26.80
CA TRP A 8 15.79 27.70 27.17
C TRP A 8 16.30 27.40 28.59
N ASP A 9 17.44 27.94 28.98
CA ASP A 9 17.98 27.82 30.35
C ASP A 9 17.01 28.40 31.41
N GLY A 10 16.40 29.55 31.13
CA GLY A 10 15.34 30.11 31.98
C GLY A 10 14.08 29.23 32.06
N PHE A 11 13.74 28.54 30.96
CA PHE A 11 12.66 27.57 30.95
C PHE A 11 12.99 26.32 31.78
N GLU A 12 14.21 25.78 31.68
CA GLU A 12 14.69 24.66 32.49
C GLU A 12 14.63 24.99 33.98
N LEU A 13 15.07 26.19 34.38
CA LEU A 13 15.02 26.65 35.78
C LEU A 13 13.58 26.82 36.28
N TRP A 14 12.67 27.32 35.44
CA TRP A 14 11.25 27.43 35.79
C TRP A 14 10.61 26.04 35.98
N VAL A 15 10.81 25.12 35.02
CA VAL A 15 10.30 23.74 35.08
C VAL A 15 10.86 22.99 36.28
N ALA A 16 12.16 23.13 36.56
CA ALA A 16 12.82 22.48 37.69
C ALA A 16 12.39 23.08 39.05
N GLY A 17 11.93 24.33 39.07
CA GLY A 17 11.38 24.99 40.26
C GLY A 17 9.94 24.61 40.60
N LEU A 18 9.24 23.89 39.72
CA LEU A 18 7.87 23.42 39.95
C LEU A 18 7.85 22.15 40.80
N PRO A 19 6.82 21.95 41.67
CA PRO A 19 6.59 20.67 42.33
C PRO A 19 6.12 19.60 41.32
N PHE A 20 6.21 18.32 41.72
CA PHE A 20 6.03 17.16 40.82
C PHE A 20 4.76 17.21 39.94
N VAL A 21 3.60 17.53 40.51
CA VAL A 21 2.32 17.48 39.77
C VAL A 21 2.27 18.51 38.64
N PRO A 22 2.47 19.82 38.88
CA PRO A 22 2.59 20.81 37.80
C PRO A 22 3.70 20.51 36.79
N GLN A 23 4.87 20.05 37.24
CA GLN A 23 5.99 19.70 36.35
C GLN A 23 5.60 18.59 35.38
N PHE A 24 4.94 17.53 35.88
CA PHE A 24 4.46 16.43 35.05
C PHE A 24 3.39 16.86 34.05
N VAL A 25 2.48 17.77 34.44
CA VAL A 25 1.47 18.33 33.53
C VAL A 25 2.11 19.11 32.39
N VAL A 26 3.10 19.96 32.67
CA VAL A 26 3.85 20.71 31.63
C VAL A 26 4.53 19.75 30.66
N VAL A 27 5.19 18.71 31.19
CA VAL A 27 5.83 17.67 30.38
C VAL A 27 4.80 16.94 29.53
N LEU A 28 3.65 16.55 30.08
CA LEU A 28 2.61 15.85 29.34
C LEU A 28 2.05 16.72 28.19
N ILE A 29 1.81 18.01 28.46
CA ILE A 29 1.35 18.98 27.46
C ILE A 29 2.39 19.21 26.36
N GLY A 30 3.69 19.09 26.66
CA GLY A 30 4.74 19.18 25.63
C GLY A 30 4.92 17.86 24.86
N ALA A 31 5.08 16.76 25.59
CA ALA A 31 5.44 15.46 25.05
C ALA A 31 4.31 14.81 24.24
N VAL A 32 3.05 14.93 24.67
CA VAL A 32 1.92 14.32 23.95
C VAL A 32 1.75 14.96 22.56
N PRO A 33 1.59 16.29 22.40
CA PRO A 33 1.52 16.90 21.08
C PRO A 33 2.79 16.68 20.25
N LEU A 34 3.99 16.72 20.88
CA LEU A 34 5.24 16.48 20.17
C LEU A 34 5.31 15.05 19.62
N SER A 35 4.88 14.06 20.39
CA SER A 35 4.82 12.67 19.93
C SER A 35 3.80 12.48 18.80
N PHE A 36 2.62 13.10 18.89
CA PHE A 36 1.64 13.11 17.80
C PHE A 36 2.21 13.75 16.53
N LEU A 37 2.92 14.87 16.66
CA LEU A 37 3.57 15.54 15.53
C LEU A 37 4.63 14.65 14.89
N LEU A 38 5.49 14.02 15.71
CA LEU A 38 6.51 13.09 15.23
C LEU A 38 5.88 11.88 14.52
N ALA A 39 4.86 11.26 15.13
CA ALA A 39 4.14 10.14 14.54
C ALA A 39 3.55 10.53 13.18
N TYR A 40 2.88 11.69 13.11
CA TYR A 40 2.33 12.22 11.86
C TYR A 40 3.43 12.45 10.80
N LEU A 41 4.57 13.01 11.19
CA LEU A 41 5.71 13.23 10.30
C LEU A 41 6.33 11.93 9.80
N LEU A 42 6.49 10.95 10.69
CA LEU A 42 6.99 9.62 10.38
C LEU A 42 6.07 8.93 9.38
N ASP A 43 4.76 8.92 9.62
CA ASP A 43 3.79 8.30 8.74
C ASP A 43 3.75 8.98 7.36
N ARG A 44 3.80 10.31 7.33
CA ARG A 44 3.81 11.09 6.08
C ARG A 44 5.14 10.92 5.34
N GLY A 45 6.25 10.90 6.07
CA GLY A 45 7.59 10.69 5.56
C GLY A 45 7.73 9.31 4.95
N LEU A 46 7.30 8.27 5.66
CA LEU A 46 7.35 6.89 5.18
C LEU A 46 6.54 6.70 3.90
N ARG A 47 5.30 7.24 3.84
CA ARG A 47 4.49 7.25 2.61
C ARG A 47 5.20 7.95 1.45
N THR A 48 5.87 9.08 1.72
CA THR A 48 6.58 9.85 0.70
C THR A 48 7.79 9.08 0.18
N VAL A 49 8.59 8.52 1.09
CA VAL A 49 9.77 7.72 0.77
C VAL A 49 9.40 6.46 -0.02
N LEU A 50 8.33 5.76 0.35
CA LEU A 50 7.88 4.55 -0.36
C LEU A 50 7.38 4.85 -1.78
N ARG A 51 6.69 5.99 -1.98
CA ARG A 51 6.32 6.47 -3.32
C ARG A 51 7.56 6.82 -4.15
N LEU A 52 8.49 7.58 -3.56
CA LEU A 52 9.77 7.95 -4.18
C LEU A 52 10.63 6.74 -4.56
N LEU A 53 10.62 5.69 -3.74
CA LEU A 53 11.34 4.44 -4.02
C LEU A 53 10.72 3.64 -5.19
N GLY A 54 9.62 4.13 -5.78
CA GLY A 54 9.05 3.59 -7.01
C GLY A 54 8.08 2.44 -6.78
N ARG A 55 7.52 2.30 -5.57
CA ARG A 55 6.47 1.30 -5.28
C ARG A 55 5.17 1.54 -6.06
N ASP A 56 5.02 2.72 -6.67
CA ASP A 56 3.93 3.03 -7.61
C ASP A 56 3.98 2.15 -8.88
N ARG A 57 5.15 1.61 -9.27
CA ARG A 57 5.24 0.67 -10.42
C ARG A 57 4.68 -0.72 -10.12
N SER A 58 4.66 -1.16 -8.86
CA SER A 58 4.11 -2.49 -8.50
C SER A 58 2.58 -2.48 -8.41
N VAL A 59 1.96 -1.38 -7.97
CA VAL A 59 0.47 -1.31 -7.90
C VAL A 59 -0.16 -1.31 -9.29
N ALA A 60 0.48 -0.69 -10.28
CA ALA A 60 0.04 -0.76 -11.68
C ALA A 60 0.22 -2.16 -12.30
N ALA A 61 1.15 -2.97 -11.79
CA ALA A 61 1.36 -4.34 -12.26
C ALA A 61 0.39 -5.36 -11.64
N ASP A 62 -0.13 -5.09 -10.44
CA ASP A 62 -1.18 -5.88 -9.77
C ASP A 62 -2.61 -5.47 -10.14
N ALA A 63 -2.78 -4.46 -11.01
CA ALA A 63 -4.05 -4.21 -11.67
C ALA A 63 -4.32 -5.37 -12.64
N VAL A 64 -4.96 -6.41 -12.12
CA VAL A 64 -5.43 -7.58 -12.88
C VAL A 64 -6.18 -7.06 -14.10
N PRO A 65 -5.75 -7.40 -15.33
CA PRO A 65 -6.47 -7.02 -16.54
C PRO A 65 -7.93 -7.43 -16.36
N GLU A 66 -8.83 -6.46 -16.47
CA GLU A 66 -10.26 -6.73 -16.50
C GLU A 66 -10.49 -7.85 -17.53
N PRO A 67 -11.20 -8.95 -17.18
CA PRO A 67 -11.36 -10.05 -18.11
C PRO A 67 -12.03 -9.52 -19.37
N GLU A 68 -11.27 -9.45 -20.47
CA GLU A 68 -11.82 -9.09 -21.76
C GLU A 68 -13.04 -10.00 -22.03
N PRO A 69 -14.14 -9.44 -22.56
CA PRO A 69 -15.34 -10.21 -22.83
C PRO A 69 -14.98 -11.35 -23.80
N VAL A 70 -14.91 -12.56 -23.26
CA VAL A 70 -14.65 -13.78 -24.02
C VAL A 70 -15.75 -13.87 -25.08
N PRO A 71 -15.43 -13.82 -26.38
CA PRO A 71 -16.44 -13.96 -27.42
C PRO A 71 -17.15 -15.30 -27.22
N PRO A 72 -18.48 -15.38 -27.44
CA PRO A 72 -19.24 -16.61 -27.27
C PRO A 72 -18.55 -17.76 -28.01
N LEU A 73 -18.15 -18.79 -27.26
CA LEU A 73 -17.63 -20.02 -27.81
C LEU A 73 -18.73 -20.61 -28.69
N GLU A 74 -18.61 -20.46 -30.01
CA GLU A 74 -19.49 -21.18 -30.92
C GLU A 74 -19.35 -22.67 -30.60
N PRO A 75 -20.46 -23.37 -30.30
CA PRO A 75 -20.41 -24.78 -30.00
C PRO A 75 -19.92 -25.49 -31.25
N ALA A 76 -18.65 -25.93 -31.19
CA ALA A 76 -18.11 -26.91 -32.10
C ALA A 76 -19.17 -27.98 -32.33
N LEU A 77 -19.61 -28.07 -33.58
CA LEU A 77 -20.68 -28.88 -34.11
C LEU A 77 -20.66 -30.30 -33.53
N SER A 78 -21.40 -30.45 -32.43
CA SER A 78 -21.78 -31.73 -31.84
C SER A 78 -22.91 -32.27 -32.71
N GLY A 79 -22.57 -33.11 -33.68
CA GLY A 79 -23.59 -33.78 -34.50
C GLY A 79 -23.15 -34.16 -35.91
N SER A 80 -22.15 -35.01 -36.05
CA SER A 80 -22.13 -35.94 -37.20
C SER A 80 -21.42 -37.23 -36.80
N SER A 81 -22.10 -37.95 -35.91
CA SER A 81 -21.85 -39.37 -35.66
C SER A 81 -22.62 -40.17 -36.71
N MET A 82 -21.94 -41.19 -37.26
CA MET A 82 -22.51 -42.40 -37.86
C MET A 82 -23.35 -42.25 -39.15
N HIS A 83 -22.73 -42.60 -40.28
CA HIS A 83 -23.40 -43.55 -41.17
C HIS A 83 -22.45 -44.67 -41.61
N SER A 84 -22.97 -45.86 -41.36
CA SER A 84 -22.40 -47.17 -41.61
C SER A 84 -22.46 -47.53 -43.11
N SER A 85 -21.61 -48.47 -43.48
CA SER A 85 -21.89 -49.54 -44.44
C SER A 85 -21.64 -49.29 -45.93
N GLY A 86 -20.66 -50.04 -46.45
CA GLY A 86 -20.97 -51.02 -47.50
C GLY A 86 -20.25 -50.85 -48.84
N SER A 87 -19.45 -51.87 -49.18
CA SER A 87 -19.16 -52.33 -50.56
C SER A 87 -18.23 -51.42 -51.39
N MET A 88 -17.13 -51.83 -52.02
CA MET A 88 -16.77 -53.07 -52.73
C MET A 88 -15.23 -52.97 -52.95
N HIS A 89 -14.39 -53.88 -52.44
CA HIS A 89 -13.82 -54.97 -53.24
C HIS A 89 -13.74 -54.74 -54.77
N LYS A 90 -12.54 -54.43 -55.26
CA LYS A 90 -11.81 -55.09 -56.38
C LYS A 90 -10.70 -54.15 -56.88
N GLU A 91 -9.44 -54.41 -56.54
CA GLU A 91 -8.48 -55.27 -57.25
C GLU A 91 -7.81 -54.60 -58.46
N ALA A 92 -6.47 -54.55 -58.35
CA ALA A 92 -5.50 -54.85 -59.40
C ALA A 92 -5.15 -53.80 -60.48
N VAL A 93 -3.88 -53.37 -60.38
CA VAL A 93 -2.88 -53.09 -61.44
C VAL A 93 -3.02 -51.78 -62.22
#